data_AF-A0A822IY99-F1
#
_entry.id   AF-A0A822IY99-F1
#
_cell.length_a   1.000
_cell.length_b   1.000
_cell.length_c   1.000
_cell.angle_alpha   90.00
_cell.angle_beta   90.00
_cell.angle_gamma   90.00
#
_symmetry.space_group_name_H-M   'P 1'
#
loop_
_entity.id
_entity.type
_entity.pdbx_description
1 polymer ?
#
loop_
_entity_poly.entity_id
_entity_poly.type
_entity_poly.pdbx_seq_one_letter_code
_entity_poly.pdbx_strand_id
1 'polypeptide(L)'
;MKDRYNHLLSKITDRKTNVDKFIEVLHTQTTWLTSPASTKYHLNIEGGLFEHSIGVAETLLQMRAVLAPEISEELCDRWSVPRYREDRNARKAILFTRNQRR
;
A
#
# COMPACT_ATOMS: atom_id res chain seq x y z
N MET A 1 16.00 -11.36 -2.11
CA MET A 1 14.91 -10.55 -2.71
C MET A 1 13.53 -11.09 -2.34
N LYS A 2 13.25 -12.38 -2.58
CA LYS A 2 12.00 -13.04 -2.17
C LYS A 2 11.73 -12.93 -0.66
N ASP A 3 12.76 -13.07 0.19
CA ASP A 3 12.57 -12.98 1.65
C ASP A 3 12.13 -11.58 2.10
N ARG A 4 12.73 -10.53 1.52
CA ARG A 4 12.35 -9.13 1.76
C ARG A 4 10.91 -8.87 1.33
N TYR A 5 10.55 -9.36 0.14
CA TYR A 5 9.19 -9.26 -0.38
C TYR A 5 8.17 -9.97 0.52
N ASN A 6 8.44 -11.22 0.91
CA ASN A 6 7.58 -11.99 1.81
C ASN A 6 7.48 -11.35 3.20
N HIS A 7 8.57 -10.77 3.70
CA HIS A 7 8.57 -10.01 4.94
C HIS A 7 7.64 -8.79 4.86
N LEU A 8 7.69 -8.02 3.76
CA LEU A 8 6.76 -6.90 3.54
C LEU A 8 5.31 -7.37 3.48
N LEU A 9 5.02 -8.47 2.77
CA LEU A 9 3.67 -9.03 2.72
C LEU A 9 3.18 -9.54 4.07
N SER A 10 4.07 -10.04 4.93
CA SER A 10 3.71 -10.53 6.27
C SER A 10 3.21 -9.42 7.20
N LYS A 11 3.50 -8.15 6.89
CA LYS A 11 3.00 -6.99 7.63
C LYS A 11 1.53 -6.68 7.32
N ILE A 12 0.95 -7.31 6.30
CA ILE A 12 -0.43 -7.09 5.87
C ILE A 12 -1.31 -8.18 6.49
N THR A 13 -2.22 -7.77 7.37
CA THR A 13 -3.11 -8.64 8.12
C THR A 13 -4.58 -8.38 7.75
N ASP A 14 -5.08 -7.18 8.01
CA ASP A 14 -6.48 -6.79 7.81
C ASP A 14 -6.93 -6.92 6.35
N ARG A 15 -6.06 -6.57 5.40
CA ARG A 15 -6.42 -6.49 3.97
C ARG A 15 -5.97 -7.70 3.16
N LYS A 16 -5.49 -8.75 3.83
CA LYS A 16 -4.73 -9.84 3.21
C LYS A 16 -5.43 -10.43 1.99
N THR A 17 -6.70 -10.79 2.08
CA THR A 17 -7.45 -11.39 0.95
C THR A 17 -7.49 -10.50 -0.30
N ASN A 18 -7.63 -9.19 -0.12
CA ASN A 18 -7.66 -8.25 -1.25
C ASN A 18 -6.27 -8.06 -1.85
N VAL A 19 -5.25 -8.03 -1.00
CA VAL A 19 -3.85 -7.93 -1.44
C VAL A 19 -3.41 -9.20 -2.14
N ASP A 20 -3.75 -10.38 -1.64
CA ASP A 20 -3.41 -11.66 -2.25
C ASP A 20 -3.96 -11.75 -3.69
N LYS A 21 -5.22 -11.34 -3.91
CA LYS A 21 -5.82 -11.23 -5.26
C LYS A 21 -5.08 -10.24 -6.15
N PHE A 22 -4.69 -9.09 -5.60
CA PHE A 22 -3.92 -8.10 -6.35
C PHE A 22 -2.54 -8.65 -6.75
N ILE A 23 -1.85 -9.33 -5.83
CA ILE A 23 -0.56 -9.96 -6.08
C ILE A 23 -0.68 -11.05 -7.13
N GLU A 24 -1.74 -11.85 -7.11
CA GLU A 24 -2.01 -12.84 -8.14
C GLU A 24 -2.10 -12.19 -9.53
N VAL A 25 -2.87 -11.12 -9.67
CA VAL A 25 -2.95 -10.34 -10.93
C VAL A 25 -1.59 -9.78 -11.32
N LEU A 26 -0.86 -9.19 -10.37
CA LEU A 26 0.45 -8.60 -10.59
C LEU A 26 1.46 -9.63 -11.11
N HIS A 27 1.47 -10.84 -10.55
CA HIS A 27 2.39 -11.91 -10.92
C HIS A 27 2.00 -12.63 -12.22
N THR A 28 0.70 -12.81 -12.47
CA THR A 28 0.21 -13.67 -13.57
C THR A 28 -0.20 -12.91 -14.82
N GLN A 29 -0.61 -11.65 -14.68
CA GLN A 29 -1.20 -10.85 -15.77
C GLN A 29 -0.32 -9.66 -16.16
N THR A 30 0.83 -9.46 -15.50
CA THR A 30 1.76 -8.37 -15.81
C THR A 30 3.20 -8.86 -15.89
N THR A 31 4.07 -8.04 -16.46
CA THR A 31 5.51 -8.29 -16.52
C THR A 31 6.27 -7.73 -15.30
N TRP A 32 5.58 -7.39 -14.21
CA TRP A 32 6.17 -6.67 -13.07
C TRP A 32 7.42 -7.35 -12.49
N LEU A 33 7.45 -8.69 -12.45
CA LEU A 33 8.58 -9.47 -11.93
C LEU A 33 9.84 -9.41 -12.81
N THR A 34 9.70 -9.13 -14.10
CA THR A 34 10.80 -9.17 -15.08
C THR A 34 11.07 -7.81 -15.71
N SER A 35 10.17 -6.85 -15.57
CA SER A 35 10.32 -5.53 -16.18
C SER A 35 11.47 -4.73 -15.55
N PRO A 36 12.20 -3.92 -16.33
CA PRO A 36 13.16 -2.98 -15.79
C PRO A 36 12.46 -1.87 -15.01
N ALA A 37 13.12 -1.32 -13.98
CA ALA A 37 12.56 -0.20 -13.20
C ALA A 37 12.45 1.09 -14.03
N SER A 38 13.30 1.22 -15.04
CA SER A 38 13.37 2.36 -15.93
C SER A 38 13.90 1.94 -17.28
N THR A 39 13.53 2.65 -18.34
CA THR A 39 14.08 2.46 -19.69
C THR A 39 15.41 3.20 -19.92
N LYS A 40 15.82 4.07 -18.99
CA LYS A 40 17.01 4.93 -19.13
C LYS A 40 17.81 5.11 -17.84
N TYR A 41 17.18 4.98 -16.68
CA TYR A 41 17.79 5.26 -15.37
C TYR A 41 18.20 3.96 -14.64
N HIS A 42 18.46 4.08 -13.33
CA HIS A 42 18.88 2.99 -12.46
C HIS A 42 17.95 1.78 -12.52
N LEU A 43 18.53 0.58 -12.34
CA LEU A 43 17.84 -0.71 -12.42
C LEU A 43 17.12 -0.92 -13.76
N ASN A 44 17.70 -0.43 -14.86
CA ASN A 44 17.34 -0.82 -16.23
C ASN A 44 17.90 -2.22 -16.56
N ILE A 45 17.50 -3.21 -15.77
CA ILE A 45 17.85 -4.63 -15.91
C ILE A 45 16.59 -5.46 -15.68
N GLU A 46 16.59 -6.70 -16.16
CA GLU A 46 15.47 -7.62 -15.91
C GLU A 46 15.19 -7.76 -14.40
N GLY A 47 13.92 -7.63 -14.02
CA GLY A 47 13.47 -7.66 -12.63
C GLY A 47 13.80 -6.40 -11.81
N GLY A 48 14.37 -5.38 -12.44
CA GLY A 48 14.71 -4.13 -11.76
C GLY A 48 13.49 -3.44 -11.13
N LEU A 49 12.31 -3.52 -11.77
CA LEU A 49 11.08 -2.92 -11.23
C LEU A 49 10.65 -3.57 -9.92
N PHE A 50 10.77 -4.90 -9.83
CA PHE A 50 10.45 -5.65 -8.62
C PHE A 50 11.39 -5.27 -7.47
N GLU A 51 12.70 -5.25 -7.72
CA GLU A 51 13.70 -4.84 -6.73
C GLU A 51 13.50 -3.38 -6.28
N HIS A 52 13.24 -2.48 -7.22
CA HIS A 52 12.98 -1.08 -6.92
C HIS A 52 11.73 -0.90 -6.04
N SER A 53 10.65 -1.62 -6.35
CA SER A 53 9.39 -1.56 -5.59
C SER A 53 9.59 -1.97 -4.12
N ILE A 54 10.39 -3.02 -3.87
CA ILE A 54 10.73 -3.45 -2.50
C ILE A 54 11.52 -2.36 -1.78
N GLY A 55 12.53 -1.77 -2.45
CA GLY A 55 13.35 -0.71 -1.85
C GLY A 55 12.54 0.55 -1.49
N VAL A 56 11.60 0.95 -2.35
CA VAL A 56 10.68 2.06 -2.07
C VAL A 56 9.81 1.76 -0.86
N ALA A 57 9.24 0.56 -0.76
CA ALA A 57 8.38 0.18 0.37
C ALA A 57 9.15 0.16 1.70
N GLU A 58 10.35 -0.42 1.74
CA GLU A 58 11.19 -0.43 2.94
C GLU A 58 11.60 0.98 3.37
N THR A 59 12.00 1.83 2.42
CA THR A 59 12.36 3.23 2.68
C THR A 59 11.16 3.98 3.26
N LEU A 60 9.97 3.79 2.70
CA LEU A 60 8.75 4.43 3.20
C LEU A 60 8.43 4.01 4.63
N LEU A 61 8.58 2.72 4.97
CA LEU A 61 8.38 2.24 6.35
C LEU A 61 9.39 2.83 7.33
N GLN A 62 10.66 2.95 6.92
CA GLN A 62 11.70 3.61 7.73
C GLN A 62 11.38 5.09 7.94
N MET A 63 11.01 5.81 6.89
CA MET A 63 10.60 7.22 6.98
C MET A 63 9.38 7.39 7.88
N ARG A 64 8.37 6.51 7.74
CA ARG A 64 7.18 6.49 8.60
C ARG A 64 7.56 6.32 10.07
N ALA A 65 8.49 5.43 10.40
CA ALA A 65 8.90 5.20 11.79
C ALA A 65 9.50 6.46 12.46
N VAL A 66 10.12 7.34 11.67
CA VAL A 66 10.70 8.61 12.16
C VAL A 66 9.68 9.74 12.14
N LEU A 67 8.92 9.87 11.05
CA LEU A 67 8.09 11.05 10.80
C LEU A 67 6.66 10.93 11.36
N ALA A 68 6.13 9.70 11.46
CA ALA A 68 4.75 9.44 11.88
C ALA A 68 4.61 8.02 12.51
N PRO A 69 5.32 7.74 13.63
CA PRO A 69 5.30 6.42 14.28
C PRO A 69 3.90 5.98 14.75
N GLU A 70 2.96 6.91 14.91
CA GLU A 70 1.58 6.64 15.30
C GLU A 70 0.71 6.05 14.17
N ILE A 71 1.09 6.25 12.91
CA ILE A 71 0.36 5.69 11.75
C ILE A 71 0.73 4.22 11.62
N SER A 72 -0.19 3.25 11.65
CA SER A 72 0.19 1.82 11.49
C SER A 72 0.93 1.52 10.18
N GLU A 73 1.81 0.51 10.18
CA GLU A 73 2.51 0.03 8.98
C GLU A 73 1.57 -0.48 7.88
N GLU A 74 0.39 -0.99 8.27
CA GLU A 74 -0.60 -1.51 7.32
C GLU A 74 -1.59 -0.42 6.83
N LEU A 75 -1.71 0.69 7.55
CA LEU A 75 -2.75 1.69 7.29
C LEU A 75 -2.29 2.76 6.30
N CYS A 76 -2.74 2.63 5.05
CA CYS A 76 -2.92 3.75 4.12
C CYS A 76 -4.38 4.20 4.11
N ASP A 77 -5.01 4.30 5.29
CA ASP A 77 -6.37 4.82 5.37
C ASP A 77 -6.26 6.28 5.85
N ARG A 78 -6.43 7.23 4.92
CA ARG A 78 -6.39 8.71 5.14
C ARG A 78 -7.09 9.15 6.43
N TRP A 79 -8.09 8.40 6.83
CA TRP A 79 -8.98 8.63 7.96
C TRP A 79 -8.45 8.14 9.31
N SER A 80 -7.31 7.43 9.34
CA SER A 80 -6.66 6.93 10.56
C SER A 80 -5.81 7.99 11.24
N VAL A 81 -5.44 9.05 10.51
CA VAL A 81 -4.79 10.22 11.08
C VAL A 81 -5.85 10.99 11.89
N PRO A 82 -5.60 11.29 13.18
CA PRO A 82 -6.58 11.96 14.05
C PRO A 82 -7.18 13.24 13.43
N ARG A 83 -6.36 13.99 12.70
CA ARG A 83 -6.75 15.22 11.95
C ARG A 83 -7.90 15.02 10.96
N TYR A 84 -8.06 13.82 10.38
CA TYR A 84 -9.10 13.52 9.38
C TYR A 84 -10.25 12.66 9.93
N ARG A 85 -10.25 12.34 11.24
CA ARG A 85 -11.23 11.45 11.87
C ARG A 85 -12.61 12.10 12.04
N GLU A 86 -12.65 13.41 12.29
CA GLU A 86 -13.89 14.17 12.53
C GLU A 86 -14.78 14.26 11.27
N ASP A 87 -14.18 14.44 10.09
CA ASP A 87 -14.88 14.55 8.80
C ASP A 87 -15.60 13.22 8.42
N ARG A 88 -15.10 12.07 8.88
CA ARG A 88 -15.74 10.76 8.65
C ARG A 88 -17.10 10.64 9.36
N ASN A 89 -17.20 11.09 10.60
CA ASN A 89 -18.46 11.01 11.37
C ASN A 89 -19.51 11.97 10.78
N ALA A 90 -19.09 13.15 10.36
CA ALA A 90 -19.95 14.12 9.66
C ALA A 90 -20.49 13.55 8.34
N ARG A 91 -19.64 12.93 7.51
CA ARG A 91 -20.07 12.34 6.23
C ARG A 91 -21.00 11.14 6.40
N LYS A 92 -20.74 10.26 7.39
CA LYS A 92 -21.65 9.14 7.71
C LYS A 92 -23.02 9.63 8.18
N ALA A 93 -23.08 10.68 9.00
CA ALA A 93 -24.34 11.28 9.44
C ALA A 93 -25.13 11.90 8.27
N ILE A 94 -24.46 12.55 7.32
CA ILE A 94 -25.09 13.11 6.12
C ILE A 94 -25.63 12.01 5.18
N LEU A 95 -24.89 10.92 4.97
CA LEU A 95 -25.34 9.78 4.16
C LEU A 95 -26.52 9.05 4.81
N PHE A 96 -26.49 8.86 6.13
CA PHE A 96 -27.58 8.22 6.87
C PHE A 96 -28.87 9.06 6.80
N THR A 97 -28.77 10.37 7.03
CA THR A 97 -29.93 11.28 6.96
C THR A 97 -30.53 11.41 5.56
N ARG A 98 -29.73 11.23 4.49
CA ARG A 98 -30.25 11.18 3.11
C ARG A 98 -30.98 9.88 2.80
N ASN A 99 -30.55 8.75 3.37
CA ASN A 99 -31.19 7.46 3.15
C ASN A 99 -32.49 7.27 3.94
N GLN A 100 -32.66 8.01 5.04
CA GLN A 100 -33.90 8.02 5.84
C GLN A 100 -34.99 8.96 5.28
N ARG A 101 -34.70 9.72 4.20
CA ARG A 101 -35.65 10.61 3.51
C ARG A 101 -36.07 10.11 2.11
N ARG A 102 -35.77 8.85 1.80
CA ARG A 102 -36.26 8.13 0.61
C ARG A 102 -37.15 6.99 1.07
#